data_AF-A0A9D9ZJ67-F1
#
_entry.id   AF-A0A9D9ZJ67-F1
#
_cell.length_a   1.000
_cell.length_b   1.000
_cell.length_c   1.000
_cell.angle_alpha   90.00
_cell.angle_beta   90.00
_cell.angle_gamma   90.00
#
_symmetry.space_group_name_H-M   'P 1'
#
loop_
_entity.id
_entity.type
_entity.pdbx_description
1 polymer ?
#
loop_
_entity_poly.entity_id
_entity_poly.type
_entity_poly.pdbx_seq_one_letter_code
_entity_poly.pdbx_strand_id
1 'polypeptide(L)'
;MSNSKILLLIITTSFVTIILRTLPLFIKIPEKNYFINKFFEALPYSVLTLLIFPGILTSGGTTSYDLLKILFGIGVITYLSFKKYGLGIIILISLIVIFIFDSIKILLYK
;
A
#
# COMPACT_ATOMS: atom_id res chain seq x y z
N MET A 1 -30.50 -3.98 0.57
CA MET A 1 -30.12 -5.40 0.71
C MET A 1 -30.91 -5.98 1.87
N SER A 2 -31.41 -7.22 1.76
CA SER A 2 -32.13 -7.89 2.87
C SER A 2 -31.15 -8.25 4.00
N ASN A 3 -31.57 -8.09 5.26
CA ASN A 3 -30.78 -8.40 6.47
C ASN A 3 -30.19 -9.83 6.44
N SER A 4 -30.91 -10.79 5.87
CA SER A 4 -30.46 -12.17 5.71
C SER A 4 -29.24 -12.30 4.80
N LYS A 5 -29.16 -11.47 3.74
CA LYS A 5 -28.02 -11.45 2.81
C LYS A 5 -26.77 -10.84 3.46
N ILE A 6 -26.96 -9.84 4.32
CA ILE A 6 -25.87 -9.21 5.06
C ILE A 6 -25.26 -10.19 6.07
N LEU A 7 -26.10 -10.91 6.82
CA LEU A 7 -25.65 -11.96 7.74
C LEU A 7 -24.87 -13.07 7.05
N LEU A 8 -25.37 -13.57 5.90
CA LEU A 8 -24.67 -14.58 5.11
C LEU A 8 -23.31 -14.07 4.60
N LEU A 9 -23.25 -12.80 4.18
CA LEU A 9 -22.01 -12.17 3.74
C LEU A 9 -20.99 -12.02 4.88
N ILE A 10 -21.42 -11.60 6.07
CA ILE A 10 -20.56 -11.48 7.26
C ILE A 10 -20.00 -12.85 7.65
N ILE A 11 -20.84 -13.89 7.71
CA ILE A 11 -20.41 -15.24 8.07
C ILE A 11 -19.41 -15.77 7.04
N THR A 12 -19.70 -15.62 5.76
CA THR A 12 -18.83 -16.11 4.68
C THR A 12 -17.48 -15.38 4.69
N THR A 13 -17.48 -14.05 4.80
CA THR A 13 -16.23 -13.26 4.83
C THR A 13 -15.40 -13.54 6.08
N SER A 14 -16.03 -13.66 7.26
CA SER A 14 -15.35 -13.99 8.51
C SER A 14 -14.71 -15.39 8.44
N PHE A 15 -15.43 -16.37 7.89
CA PHE A 15 -14.94 -17.74 7.76
C PHE A 15 -13.74 -17.82 6.82
N VAL A 16 -13.82 -17.19 5.65
CA VAL A 16 -12.71 -17.10 4.69
C VAL A 16 -11.50 -16.40 5.31
N THR A 17 -11.72 -15.31 6.06
CA THR A 17 -10.64 -14.55 6.71
C THR A 17 -9.93 -15.40 7.76
N ILE A 18 -10.68 -16.12 8.61
CA ILE A 18 -10.12 -16.98 9.66
C ILE A 18 -9.34 -18.14 9.03
N ILE A 19 -9.87 -18.77 7.97
CA ILE A 19 -9.18 -19.86 7.28
C ILE A 19 -7.86 -19.36 6.71
N LEU A 20 -7.85 -18.26 5.94
CA LEU A 20 -6.62 -17.74 5.34
C LEU A 20 -5.57 -17.33 6.39
N ARG A 21 -6.02 -16.78 7.54
CA ARG A 21 -5.14 -16.34 8.62
C ARG A 21 -4.59 -17.47 9.46
N THR A 22 -5.32 -18.59 9.57
CA THR A 22 -4.91 -19.78 10.33
C THR A 22 -4.24 -20.84 9.47
N LEU A 23 -4.41 -20.81 8.14
CA LEU A 23 -3.73 -21.64 7.16
C LEU A 23 -2.21 -21.77 7.41
N PRO A 24 -1.46 -20.67 7.63
CA PRO A 24 -0.01 -20.76 7.90
C PRO A 24 0.34 -21.43 9.24
N LEU A 25 -0.61 -21.57 10.17
CA LEU A 25 -0.40 -22.30 11.44
C LEU A 25 -0.50 -23.82 11.26
N PHE A 26 -1.34 -24.26 10.31
CA PHE A 26 -1.60 -25.68 10.06
C PHE A 26 -0.71 -26.29 8.98
N ILE A 27 -0.32 -25.49 7.99
CA ILE A 27 0.63 -25.90 6.95
C ILE A 27 2.02 -25.40 7.36
N LYS A 28 2.78 -26.26 8.06
CA LYS A 28 4.23 -26.06 8.17
C LYS A 28 4.79 -26.11 6.75
N ILE A 29 5.32 -24.98 6.29
CA ILE A 29 5.95 -24.86 4.98
C ILE A 29 7.03 -25.94 4.90
N PRO A 30 6.99 -26.85 3.92
CA PRO A 30 8.01 -27.87 3.78
C PRO A 30 9.34 -27.15 3.52
N GLU A 31 10.24 -27.16 4.50
CA GLU A 31 11.53 -26.44 4.45
C GLU A 31 12.38 -26.85 3.23
N LYS A 32 12.08 -28.02 2.67
CA LYS A 32 12.81 -28.60 1.54
C LYS A 32 12.52 -27.91 0.20
N ASN A 33 11.44 -27.13 0.04
CA ASN A 33 11.08 -26.54 -1.25
C ASN A 33 11.20 -25.01 -1.27
N TYR A 34 12.31 -24.52 -1.84
CA TYR A 34 12.66 -23.10 -1.93
C TYR A 34 11.55 -22.22 -2.54
N PHE A 35 10.87 -22.73 -3.59
CA PHE A 35 9.83 -21.99 -4.29
C PHE A 35 8.62 -21.68 -3.40
N ILE A 36 8.14 -22.69 -2.68
CA ILE A 36 6.97 -22.57 -1.80
C ILE A 36 7.28 -21.62 -0.65
N ASN A 37 8.47 -21.74 -0.07
CA ASN A 37 8.90 -20.88 1.03
C ASN A 37 8.99 -19.41 0.61
N LYS A 38 9.59 -19.12 -0.56
CA LYS A 38 9.65 -17.76 -1.10
C LYS A 38 8.28 -17.20 -1.48
N PHE A 39 7.37 -18.03 -1.96
CA PHE A 39 6.00 -17.61 -2.26
C PHE A 39 5.24 -17.15 -1.01
N PHE A 40 5.27 -17.95 0.06
CA PHE A 40 4.64 -17.58 1.33
C PHE A 40 5.31 -16.40 2.02
N GLU A 41 6.63 -16.24 1.87
CA GLU A 41 7.37 -15.06 2.35
C GLU A 41 7.00 -13.79 1.57
N ALA A 42 6.79 -13.88 0.25
CA ALA A 42 6.45 -12.74 -0.61
C ALA A 42 4.98 -12.32 -0.48
N LEU A 43 4.07 -13.27 -0.19
CA LEU A 43 2.61 -13.05 -0.13
C LEU A 43 2.20 -11.83 0.70
N PRO A 44 2.63 -11.67 1.98
CA PRO A 44 2.26 -10.52 2.79
C PRO A 44 2.68 -9.19 2.19
N TYR A 45 3.90 -9.11 1.64
CA TYR A 45 4.42 -7.91 1.02
C TYR A 45 3.67 -7.57 -0.27
N SER A 46 3.41 -8.56 -1.12
CA SER A 46 2.66 -8.36 -2.36
C SER A 46 1.23 -7.88 -2.10
N VAL A 47 0.54 -8.46 -1.12
CA VAL A 47 -0.81 -8.04 -0.74
C VAL A 47 -0.81 -6.62 -0.17
N LEU A 48 0.14 -6.29 0.71
CA LEU A 48 0.32 -4.92 1.22
C LEU A 48 0.54 -3.91 0.10
N THR A 49 1.43 -4.21 -0.84
CA THR A 49 1.68 -3.34 -2.00
C THR A 49 0.42 -3.18 -2.83
N LEU A 50 -0.30 -4.27 -3.13
CA LEU A 50 -1.49 -4.24 -3.96
C LEU A 50 -2.64 -3.42 -3.34
N LEU A 51 -2.75 -3.43 -2.00
CA LEU A 51 -3.75 -2.66 -1.26
C LEU A 51 -3.37 -1.18 -1.14
N ILE A 52 -2.10 -0.87 -0.86
CA ILE A 52 -1.66 0.50 -0.58
C ILE A 52 -1.40 1.27 -1.87
N PHE A 53 -0.81 0.62 -2.89
CA PHE A 53 -0.30 1.28 -4.10
C PHE A 53 -1.36 2.05 -4.88
N PRO A 54 -2.58 1.52 -5.14
CA PRO A 54 -3.62 2.28 -5.81
C PRO A 54 -4.02 3.53 -5.02
N GLY A 55 -4.09 3.41 -3.69
CA GLY A 55 -4.43 4.52 -2.80
C GLY A 55 -3.42 5.66 -2.85
N ILE A 56 -2.13 5.34 -2.99
CA ILE A 56 -1.08 6.36 -3.16
C ILE A 56 -1.33 7.18 -4.43
N LEU A 57 -1.62 6.52 -5.55
CA LEU A 57 -1.82 7.18 -6.85
C LEU A 57 -3.09 8.03 -6.90
N THR A 58 -4.15 7.65 -6.17
CA THR A 58 -5.41 8.39 -6.15
C THR A 58 -5.47 9.46 -5.04
N SER A 59 -4.52 9.46 -4.09
CA SER A 59 -4.57 10.33 -2.90
C SER A 59 -4.53 11.83 -3.21
N GLY A 60 -3.91 12.23 -4.31
CA GLY A 60 -3.74 13.64 -4.69
C GLY A 60 -4.83 14.22 -5.59
N GLY A 61 -5.76 13.41 -6.08
CA GLY A 61 -6.76 13.78 -7.09
C GLY A 61 -6.51 13.12 -8.45
N THR A 62 -7.43 13.35 -9.40
CA THR A 62 -7.41 12.71 -10.74
C THR A 62 -6.83 13.60 -11.84
N THR A 63 -6.33 14.79 -11.49
CA THR A 63 -5.77 15.74 -12.46
C THR A 63 -4.37 15.31 -12.89
N SER A 64 -3.97 15.59 -14.14
CA SER A 64 -2.61 15.32 -14.63
C SER A 64 -1.52 15.96 -13.76
N TYR A 65 -1.79 17.11 -13.14
CA TYR A 65 -0.88 17.77 -12.19
C TYR A 65 -0.69 16.96 -10.89
N ASP A 66 -1.76 16.34 -10.39
CA ASP A 66 -1.73 15.57 -9.15
C ASP A 66 -0.96 14.25 -9.33
N LEU A 67 -1.10 13.62 -10.49
CA LEU A 67 -0.28 12.46 -10.87
C LEU A 67 1.21 12.80 -10.95
N LEU A 68 1.57 13.94 -11.55
CA LEU A 68 2.95 14.41 -11.61
C LEU A 68 3.54 14.70 -10.23
N LYS A 69 2.76 15.34 -9.33
CA LYS A 69 3.13 15.56 -7.93
C LYS A 69 3.45 14.25 -7.21
N ILE A 70 2.59 13.24 -7.37
CA ILE A 70 2.77 11.93 -6.74
C ILE A 70 3.99 11.21 -7.31
N LEU A 71 4.21 11.24 -8.63
CA LEU A 71 5.40 10.67 -9.27
C LEU A 71 6.70 11.32 -8.76
N PHE A 72 6.72 12.64 -8.62
CA PHE A 72 7.86 13.34 -8.02
C PHE A 72 8.07 12.95 -6.56
N GLY A 73 6.99 12.84 -5.78
CA GLY A 73 7.04 12.36 -4.39
C GLY A 73 7.65 10.95 -4.28
N ILE A 74 7.21 10.02 -5.13
CA ILE A 74 7.77 8.67 -5.22
C ILE A 74 9.26 8.74 -5.56
N GLY A 75 9.65 9.52 -6.57
CA GLY A 75 11.05 9.69 -6.96
C GLY A 75 11.95 10.19 -5.83
N VAL A 76 11.49 11.19 -5.06
CA VAL A 76 12.22 11.73 -3.90
C VAL A 76 12.35 10.68 -2.80
N ILE A 77 11.27 9.97 -2.46
CA ILE A 77 11.29 8.91 -1.44
C ILE A 77 12.26 7.80 -1.86
N THR A 78 12.18 7.35 -3.11
CA THR A 78 13.08 6.32 -3.65
C THR A 78 14.54 6.77 -3.59
N TYR A 79 14.85 7.99 -4.02
CA TYR A 79 16.21 8.54 -3.98
C TYR A 79 16.78 8.62 -2.55
N LEU A 80 15.99 9.13 -1.60
CA LEU A 80 16.40 9.19 -0.19
C LEU A 80 16.54 7.78 0.43
N SER A 81 15.67 6.84 0.05
CA SER A 81 15.72 5.47 0.50
C SER A 81 16.98 4.74 0.00
N PHE A 82 17.39 4.99 -1.25
CA PHE A 82 18.65 4.45 -1.77
C PHE A 82 19.87 4.96 -1.00
N LYS A 83 19.81 6.19 -0.51
CA LYS A 83 20.87 6.79 0.32
C LYS A 83 20.83 6.33 1.79
N LYS A 84 19.97 5.36 2.13
CA LYS A 84 19.84 4.74 3.46
C LYS A 84 19.58 5.73 4.61
N TYR A 85 18.85 6.82 4.35
CA TYR A 85 18.42 7.72 5.42
C TYR A 85 17.37 7.08 6.33
N GLY A 86 17.26 7.56 7.57
CA GLY A 86 16.25 7.10 8.51
C GLY A 86 14.83 7.44 8.03
N LEU A 87 13.89 6.52 8.26
CA LEU A 87 12.49 6.63 7.80
C LEU A 87 11.85 7.98 8.15
N GLY A 88 12.09 8.51 9.35
CA GLY A 88 11.52 9.79 9.78
C GLY A 88 11.95 10.98 8.91
N ILE A 89 13.22 11.02 8.50
CA ILE A 89 13.77 12.07 7.63
C ILE A 89 13.19 11.96 6.23
N ILE A 90 13.02 10.73 5.72
CA ILE A 90 12.40 10.46 4.42
C ILE A 90 10.97 11.01 4.40
N ILE A 91 10.19 10.70 5.44
CA ILE A 91 8.79 11.13 5.55
C ILE A 91 8.71 12.66 5.62
N LEU A 92 9.51 13.31 6.48
CA LEU A 92 9.50 14.77 6.63
C LEU A 92 9.81 15.50 5.31
N ILE A 93 10.88 15.09 4.63
CA ILE A 93 11.31 15.72 3.38
C ILE A 93 10.29 15.49 2.27
N SER A 94 9.75 14.28 2.16
CA SER A 94 8.70 13.97 1.18
C SER A 94 7.45 14.83 1.39
N LEU A 95 7.04 15.01 2.66
CA LEU A 95 5.86 15.81 3.01
C LEU A 95 6.07 17.29 2.64
N ILE A 96 7.25 17.84 2.89
CA ILE A 96 7.63 19.20 2.50
C ILE A 96 7.57 19.38 0.98
N VAL A 97 8.11 18.44 0.21
CA VAL A 97 8.09 18.50 -1.26
C VAL A 97 6.65 18.50 -1.78
N ILE A 98 5.81 17.59 -1.29
CA ILE A 98 4.41 17.50 -1.70
C ILE A 98 3.65 18.79 -1.33
N PHE A 99 3.92 19.35 -0.15
CA PHE A 99 3.30 20.59 0.32
C PHE A 99 3.68 21.81 -0.54
N ILE A 100 4.93 21.88 -1.00
CA ILE A 100 5.38 22.94 -1.92
C ILE A 100 4.61 22.86 -3.24
N PHE A 101 4.47 21.66 -3.82
CA PHE A 101 3.69 21.45 -5.03
C PHE A 101 2.21 21.85 -4.85
N ASP A 102 1.62 21.53 -3.70
CA ASP A 102 0.24 21.91 -3.41
C ASP A 102 0.05 23.43 -3.27
N SER A 103 1.01 24.09 -2.61
CA SER A 103 1.04 25.55 -2.46
C SER A 103 1.17 26.27 -3.81
N ILE A 104 1.98 25.73 -4.74
CA ILE A 104 2.13 26.26 -6.10
C ILE A 104 0.81 26.14 -6.87
N LYS A 105 0.12 25.00 -6.76
CA LYS A 105 -1.20 24.80 -7.39
C LYS A 105 -2.23 25.82 -6.89
N ILE A 106 -2.27 26.08 -5.58
CA ILE A 106 -3.16 27.07 -4.98
C ILE A 106 -2.83 28.48 -5.47
N LEU A 107 -1.56 28.82 -5.63
CA LEU A 107 -1.12 30.12 -6.11
C LEU A 107 -1.45 30.34 -7.60
N LEU A 108 -1.42 29.29 -8.41
CA LEU A 108 -1.66 29.34 -9.86
C LEU A 108 -3.16 29.37 -10.24
N TYR A 109 -4.04 29.00 -9.31
CA TYR A 109 -5.50 28.96 -9.51
C TYR A 109 -6.23 30.13 -8.81
N LYS A 110 -5.48 31.15 -8.38
CA LYS A 110 -5.98 32.44 -7.91
C LYS A 110 -5.92 33.45 -9.04
#